data_AF-A0A958Q9H8-F1
#
_entry.id   AF-A0A958Q9H8-F1
#
_cell.length_a   1.000
_cell.length_b   1.000
_cell.length_c   1.000
_cell.angle_alpha   90.00
_cell.angle_beta   90.00
_cell.angle_gamma   90.00
#
_symmetry.space_group_name_H-M   'P 1'
#
loop_
_entity.id
_entity.type
_entity.pdbx_description
1 polymer ?
#
loop_
_entity_poly.entity_id
_entity_poly.type
_entity_poly.pdbx_seq_one_letter_code
_entity_poly.pdbx_strand_id
1 'polypeptide(L)'
;ADTDTDGDGTPDCNDLCSNDSGKITPGQCGCGVADTDSDGDGTPNCNDVCPADSGKSTDAGVCGCGVADTDTDADGTADCIDSCPADGDKTIPGICGCGVADTDTDGDGVSDCNDTCPADDEKSSPGICGCGIADTDSDNDGTSDCDDACPDDGDKIEAGICGCGVADTDSDDDGVLDCNDDCPNDGTKSEKGVCGCGTPDLDSDKDGTPDCADLCSADPNKTEPGTCGCGNEDSAGCACDTISIPVEQLTEAVKYMSRTSRRLLDYALDLGVLSSDDRQVLLKQVRTVKQTILSDLAGIPKTTEACSNAEFVKSSCTSQSLQSTKESTSDVTKIARQMKHTLRKLRSVVDDDVQWRRFRVYYKRLRRNVREYRSAMKEIPNAAVSCTSPIESPLHTMDLS
;
A
#
# COMPACT_ATOMS: atom_id res chain seq x y z
N ALA A 1 -63.01 -117.76 41.43
CA ALA A 1 -61.93 -116.91 41.98
C ALA A 1 -62.17 -115.55 41.37
N ASP A 2 -62.22 -114.51 42.19
CA ASP A 2 -62.19 -113.16 41.63
C ASP A 2 -60.83 -113.00 40.93
N THR A 3 -60.86 -112.43 39.73
CA THR A 3 -59.66 -112.18 38.94
C THR A 3 -58.87 -111.05 39.60
N ASP A 4 -57.56 -111.20 39.66
CA ASP A 4 -56.58 -110.20 40.12
C ASP A 4 -55.56 -110.11 38.97
N THR A 5 -55.69 -109.07 38.15
CA THR A 5 -55.03 -108.96 36.85
C THR A 5 -53.56 -108.55 36.97
N ASP A 6 -53.20 -107.75 37.97
CA ASP A 6 -51.81 -107.30 38.20
C ASP A 6 -51.11 -108.00 39.37
N GLY A 7 -51.84 -108.78 40.17
CA GLY A 7 -51.28 -109.67 41.18
C GLY A 7 -50.90 -108.99 42.49
N ASP A 8 -51.51 -107.85 42.81
CA ASP A 8 -51.20 -107.07 44.02
C ASP A 8 -51.92 -107.58 45.29
N GLY A 9 -52.82 -108.55 45.13
CA GLY A 9 -53.61 -109.16 46.19
C GLY A 9 -55.00 -108.56 46.38
N THR A 10 -55.38 -107.56 45.57
CA THR A 10 -56.72 -106.94 45.53
C THR A 10 -57.45 -107.42 44.28
N PRO A 11 -58.61 -108.10 44.39
CA PRO A 11 -59.33 -108.54 43.20
C PRO A 11 -59.85 -107.36 42.36
N ASP A 12 -59.85 -107.51 41.04
CA ASP A 12 -60.17 -106.47 40.03
C ASP A 12 -61.48 -105.72 40.33
N CYS A 13 -62.46 -106.37 40.97
CA CYS A 13 -63.75 -105.75 41.30
C CYS A 13 -63.69 -104.71 42.44
N ASN A 14 -62.63 -104.74 43.25
CA ASN A 14 -62.36 -103.81 44.34
C ASN A 14 -61.09 -102.98 44.10
N ASP A 15 -60.40 -103.20 42.98
CA ASP A 15 -59.22 -102.47 42.59
C ASP A 15 -59.56 -101.41 41.53
N LEU A 16 -59.41 -100.14 41.89
CA LEU A 16 -59.66 -99.01 40.99
C LEU A 16 -58.49 -98.77 40.00
N CYS A 17 -57.41 -99.55 40.12
CA CYS A 17 -56.20 -99.54 39.33
C CYS A 17 -55.78 -100.97 38.92
N SER A 18 -56.72 -101.79 38.43
CA SER A 18 -56.56 -103.25 38.17
C SER A 18 -55.44 -103.71 37.20
N ASN A 19 -54.57 -102.80 36.72
CA ASN A 19 -53.38 -103.12 35.93
C ASN A 19 -52.09 -102.50 36.52
N ASP A 20 -52.14 -101.92 37.72
CA ASP A 20 -51.03 -101.27 38.42
C ASP A 20 -50.85 -101.87 39.81
N SER A 21 -49.99 -102.90 39.89
CA SER A 21 -49.70 -103.58 41.16
C SER A 21 -49.08 -102.71 42.27
N GLY A 22 -48.74 -101.45 41.96
CA GLY A 22 -48.24 -100.48 42.94
C GLY A 22 -49.33 -99.67 43.64
N LYS A 23 -50.59 -99.70 43.16
CA LYS A 23 -51.69 -98.87 43.68
C LYS A 23 -53.04 -99.58 43.50
N ILE A 24 -53.88 -99.57 44.55
CA ILE A 24 -55.27 -100.05 44.50
C ILE A 24 -56.32 -98.94 44.25
N THR A 25 -55.87 -97.68 44.31
CA THR A 25 -56.69 -96.49 44.06
C THR A 25 -55.91 -95.48 43.24
N PRO A 26 -56.52 -94.83 42.22
CA PRO A 26 -55.86 -93.80 41.44
C PRO A 26 -55.31 -92.70 42.34
N GLY A 27 -53.99 -92.51 42.31
CA GLY A 27 -53.33 -91.40 42.98
C GLY A 27 -53.52 -90.08 42.22
N GLN A 28 -52.75 -89.05 42.59
CA GLN A 28 -52.78 -87.78 41.88
C GLN A 28 -52.24 -87.87 40.44
N CYS A 29 -51.33 -88.81 40.19
CA CYS A 29 -50.84 -89.18 38.85
C CYS A 29 -51.68 -90.28 38.17
N GLY A 30 -52.77 -90.72 38.81
CA GLY A 30 -53.56 -91.87 38.36
C GLY A 30 -52.88 -93.22 38.64
N CYS A 31 -53.27 -94.23 37.86
CA CYS A 31 -52.70 -95.59 37.88
C CYS A 31 -51.54 -95.70 36.87
N GLY A 32 -50.52 -96.51 37.19
CA GLY A 32 -49.37 -96.82 36.35
C GLY A 32 -48.22 -95.81 36.44
N VAL A 33 -48.38 -94.72 37.21
CA VAL A 33 -47.37 -93.69 37.44
C VAL A 33 -47.26 -93.44 38.94
N ALA A 34 -46.07 -93.60 39.52
CA ALA A 34 -45.85 -93.33 40.95
C ALA A 34 -46.12 -91.86 41.28
N ASP A 35 -46.78 -91.59 42.42
CA ASP A 35 -46.95 -90.23 42.95
C ASP A 35 -45.66 -89.75 43.65
N THR A 36 -44.53 -89.85 42.95
CA THR A 36 -43.24 -89.39 43.46
C THR A 36 -43.22 -87.87 43.46
N ASP A 37 -42.86 -87.29 44.58
CA ASP A 37 -42.59 -85.86 44.76
C ASP A 37 -41.09 -85.74 45.07
N SER A 38 -40.32 -85.29 44.09
CA SER A 38 -38.85 -85.31 44.13
C SER A 38 -38.26 -84.21 44.99
N ASP A 39 -38.90 -83.04 45.05
CA ASP A 39 -38.41 -81.86 45.79
C ASP A 39 -39.19 -81.59 47.08
N GLY A 40 -40.29 -82.30 47.31
CA GLY A 40 -41.03 -82.31 48.55
C GLY A 40 -41.99 -81.14 48.73
N ASP A 41 -42.45 -80.51 47.64
CA ASP A 41 -43.37 -79.37 47.70
C ASP A 41 -44.85 -79.74 47.84
N GLY A 42 -45.16 -81.05 47.78
CA GLY A 42 -46.50 -81.60 47.88
C GLY A 42 -47.19 -81.82 46.53
N THR A 43 -46.56 -81.48 45.42
CA THR A 43 -47.02 -81.73 44.05
C THR A 43 -46.21 -82.88 43.46
N PRO A 44 -46.84 -84.00 43.07
CA PRO A 44 -46.10 -85.11 42.49
C PRO A 44 -45.57 -84.69 41.11
N ASN A 45 -44.40 -85.21 40.76
CA ASN A 45 -43.63 -84.90 39.56
C ASN A 45 -44.44 -84.94 38.25
N CYS A 46 -45.53 -85.73 38.19
CA CYS A 46 -46.38 -85.85 37.01
C CYS A 46 -47.26 -84.60 36.76
N ASN A 47 -47.53 -83.83 37.82
CA ASN A 47 -48.38 -82.64 37.81
C ASN A 47 -47.58 -81.37 38.17
N ASP A 48 -46.30 -81.52 38.48
CA ASP A 48 -45.39 -80.44 38.83
C ASP A 48 -44.71 -79.88 37.57
N VAL A 49 -44.78 -78.56 37.41
CA VAL A 49 -44.14 -77.84 36.30
C VAL A 49 -42.62 -77.81 36.45
N CYS A 50 -42.11 -77.79 37.68
CA CYS A 50 -40.69 -77.83 38.03
C CYS A 50 -40.39 -78.93 39.06
N PRO A 51 -40.34 -80.22 38.67
CA PRO A 51 -40.19 -81.39 39.58
C PRO A 51 -38.90 -81.48 40.41
N ALA A 52 -38.08 -80.43 40.42
CA ALA A 52 -36.84 -80.34 41.17
C ALA A 52 -36.67 -78.97 41.85
N ASP A 53 -37.68 -78.11 41.80
CA ASP A 53 -37.71 -76.78 42.40
C ASP A 53 -39.00 -76.58 43.21
N SER A 54 -38.90 -76.89 44.49
CA SER A 54 -40.01 -76.80 45.44
C SER A 54 -40.64 -75.40 45.60
N GLY A 55 -40.00 -74.36 45.04
CA GLY A 55 -40.57 -73.01 45.00
C GLY A 55 -41.55 -72.78 43.85
N LYS A 56 -41.65 -73.71 42.88
CA LYS A 56 -42.26 -73.49 41.56
C LYS A 56 -43.12 -74.66 41.07
N SER A 57 -44.11 -75.06 41.87
CA SER A 57 -44.92 -76.26 41.60
C SER A 57 -45.94 -76.10 40.45
N THR A 58 -46.59 -74.94 40.37
CA THR A 58 -47.69 -74.69 39.40
C THR A 58 -47.27 -73.86 38.19
N ASP A 59 -46.17 -73.13 38.28
CA ASP A 59 -45.64 -72.27 37.22
C ASP A 59 -44.12 -72.14 37.37
N ALA A 60 -43.39 -72.21 36.25
CA ALA A 60 -41.95 -72.03 36.22
C ALA A 60 -41.52 -70.57 36.38
N GLY A 61 -42.45 -69.61 36.29
CA GLY A 61 -42.13 -68.18 36.37
C GLY A 61 -41.35 -67.69 35.15
N VAL A 62 -40.87 -66.45 35.20
CA VAL A 62 -40.18 -65.79 34.08
C VAL A 62 -38.72 -66.25 33.96
N CYS A 63 -38.09 -66.59 35.09
CA CYS A 63 -36.73 -67.12 35.12
C CYS A 63 -36.66 -68.64 34.87
N GLY A 64 -37.81 -69.32 34.79
CA GLY A 64 -37.88 -70.77 34.70
C GLY A 64 -37.56 -71.48 36.03
N CYS A 65 -37.51 -72.81 35.98
CA CYS A 65 -37.23 -73.64 37.16
C CYS A 65 -35.79 -73.46 37.67
N GLY A 66 -35.60 -73.49 38.98
CA GLY A 66 -34.30 -73.46 39.65
C GLY A 66 -33.69 -72.06 39.81
N VAL A 67 -34.38 -71.02 39.34
CA VAL A 67 -33.98 -69.61 39.49
C VAL A 67 -35.16 -68.84 40.06
N ALA A 68 -34.95 -68.15 41.18
CA ALA A 68 -35.99 -67.32 41.79
C ALA A 68 -36.30 -66.11 40.90
N ASP A 69 -37.58 -65.74 40.79
CA ASP A 69 -38.03 -64.52 40.12
C ASP A 69 -37.82 -63.30 41.05
N THR A 70 -36.58 -63.10 41.50
CA THR A 70 -36.19 -61.95 42.33
C THR A 70 -36.09 -60.73 41.44
N ASP A 71 -36.58 -59.61 41.94
CA ASP A 71 -36.52 -58.28 41.32
C ASP A 71 -35.89 -57.37 42.39
N THR A 72 -34.58 -57.13 42.25
CA THR A 72 -33.76 -56.51 43.29
C THR A 72 -34.00 -55.00 43.39
N ASP A 73 -34.28 -54.33 42.28
CA ASP A 73 -34.52 -52.88 42.22
C ASP A 73 -36.01 -52.48 42.14
N ALA A 74 -36.89 -53.48 42.06
CA ALA A 74 -38.35 -53.33 42.07
C ALA A 74 -38.91 -52.59 40.85
N ASP A 75 -38.28 -52.74 39.68
CA ASP A 75 -38.73 -52.16 38.41
C ASP A 75 -39.82 -52.99 37.70
N GLY A 76 -40.08 -54.20 38.21
CA GLY A 76 -41.05 -55.15 37.67
C GLY A 76 -40.44 -56.21 36.76
N THR A 77 -39.13 -56.20 36.53
CA THR A 77 -38.38 -57.16 35.71
C THR A 77 -37.50 -58.01 36.63
N ALA A 78 -37.65 -59.33 36.55
CA ALA A 78 -36.82 -60.20 37.38
C ALA A 78 -35.34 -60.13 36.94
N ASP A 79 -34.43 -60.15 37.92
CA ASP A 79 -32.98 -60.03 37.77
C ASP A 79 -32.39 -60.97 36.69
N CYS A 80 -33.03 -62.12 36.47
CA CYS A 80 -32.60 -63.13 35.51
C CYS A 80 -32.78 -62.72 34.03
N ILE A 81 -33.70 -61.78 33.77
CA ILE A 81 -34.01 -61.25 32.44
C ILE A 81 -33.79 -59.74 32.35
N ASP A 82 -33.43 -59.11 33.47
CA ASP A 82 -33.06 -57.71 33.52
C ASP A 82 -31.59 -57.51 33.13
N SER A 83 -31.33 -56.59 32.20
CA SER A 83 -29.96 -56.21 31.83
C SER A 83 -29.36 -55.16 32.77
N CYS A 84 -30.15 -54.63 33.69
CA CYS A 84 -29.82 -53.62 34.68
C CYS A 84 -30.43 -53.92 36.06
N PRO A 85 -30.17 -55.10 36.66
CA PRO A 85 -30.87 -55.64 37.86
C PRO A 85 -30.63 -54.87 39.19
N ALA A 86 -30.06 -53.68 39.13
CA ALA A 86 -29.83 -52.81 40.28
C ALA A 86 -30.23 -51.34 39.98
N ASP A 87 -30.86 -51.07 38.84
CA ASP A 87 -31.27 -49.76 38.37
C ASP A 87 -32.77 -49.74 38.10
N GLY A 88 -33.52 -49.33 39.12
CA GLY A 88 -34.99 -49.36 39.05
C GLY A 88 -35.63 -48.42 38.01
N ASP A 89 -34.84 -47.57 37.36
CA ASP A 89 -35.32 -46.68 36.28
C ASP A 89 -35.09 -47.29 34.88
N LYS A 90 -34.32 -48.38 34.75
CA LYS A 90 -33.99 -49.01 33.46
C LYS A 90 -33.90 -50.53 33.55
N THR A 91 -34.58 -51.22 32.63
CA THR A 91 -34.40 -52.67 32.36
C THR A 91 -33.31 -52.98 31.33
N ILE A 92 -32.85 -51.95 30.61
CA ILE A 92 -31.87 -52.03 29.52
C ILE A 92 -30.89 -50.86 29.68
N PRO A 93 -29.56 -51.06 29.53
CA PRO A 93 -28.55 -50.04 29.88
C PRO A 93 -28.68 -48.70 29.14
N GLY A 94 -29.29 -48.64 27.96
CA GLY A 94 -29.33 -47.39 27.19
C GLY A 94 -27.94 -46.95 26.72
N ILE A 95 -27.76 -45.63 26.53
CA ILE A 95 -26.54 -45.02 26.00
C ILE A 95 -25.49 -44.81 27.10
N CYS A 96 -25.93 -44.36 28.27
CA CYS A 96 -25.11 -44.08 29.43
C CYS A 96 -24.87 -45.29 30.33
N GLY A 97 -25.51 -46.43 30.04
CA GLY A 97 -25.48 -47.61 30.90
C GLY A 97 -26.53 -47.58 32.00
N CYS A 98 -26.53 -48.63 32.83
CA CYS A 98 -27.36 -48.70 34.03
C CYS A 98 -26.86 -47.71 35.10
N GLY A 99 -27.78 -47.14 35.87
CA GLY A 99 -27.54 -46.22 36.98
C GLY A 99 -27.29 -44.77 36.56
N VAL A 100 -27.35 -44.47 35.25
CA VAL A 100 -27.16 -43.12 34.70
C VAL A 100 -28.26 -42.84 33.68
N ALA A 101 -29.03 -41.79 33.88
CA ALA A 101 -30.10 -41.41 32.95
C ALA A 101 -29.53 -41.01 31.58
N ASP A 102 -30.20 -41.39 30.50
CA ASP A 102 -29.88 -40.97 29.12
C ASP A 102 -30.45 -39.56 28.84
N THR A 103 -30.22 -38.63 29.77
CA THR A 103 -30.68 -37.24 29.65
C THR A 103 -29.82 -36.51 28.63
N ASP A 104 -30.45 -35.64 27.86
CA ASP A 104 -29.85 -34.73 26.90
C ASP A 104 -30.39 -33.35 27.26
N THR A 105 -29.57 -32.59 28.00
CA THR A 105 -30.00 -31.37 28.68
C THR A 105 -30.21 -30.20 27.72
N ASP A 106 -29.39 -30.08 26.68
CA ASP A 106 -29.46 -29.01 25.69
C ASP A 106 -30.19 -29.41 24.40
N GLY A 107 -30.35 -30.71 24.14
CA GLY A 107 -31.10 -31.21 23.00
C GLY A 107 -30.28 -31.30 21.72
N ASP A 108 -28.95 -31.37 21.81
CA ASP A 108 -28.05 -31.54 20.66
C ASP A 108 -28.07 -32.97 20.08
N GLY A 109 -28.68 -33.92 20.80
CA GLY A 109 -28.81 -35.33 20.43
C GLY A 109 -27.74 -36.24 21.05
N VAL A 110 -26.84 -35.72 21.87
CA VAL A 110 -25.82 -36.45 22.63
C VAL A 110 -26.20 -36.41 24.11
N SER A 111 -26.39 -37.59 24.72
CA SER A 111 -26.71 -37.64 26.16
C SER A 111 -25.58 -37.05 27.00
N ASP A 112 -25.93 -36.36 28.08
CA ASP A 112 -25.03 -35.64 29.00
C ASP A 112 -23.83 -36.48 29.48
N CYS A 113 -23.99 -37.80 29.58
CA CYS A 113 -22.91 -38.71 29.99
C CYS A 113 -21.78 -38.87 28.96
N ASN A 114 -22.08 -38.58 27.69
CA ASN A 114 -21.16 -38.64 26.55
C ASN A 114 -20.92 -37.26 25.94
N ASP A 115 -21.67 -36.25 26.37
CA ASP A 115 -21.49 -34.88 25.93
C ASP A 115 -20.43 -34.17 26.80
N THR A 116 -19.50 -33.51 26.13
CA THR A 116 -18.46 -32.69 26.78
C THR A 116 -18.86 -31.22 26.92
N CYS A 117 -20.01 -30.84 26.38
CA CYS A 117 -20.64 -29.53 26.45
C CYS A 117 -22.15 -29.62 26.73
N PRO A 118 -22.60 -30.25 27.84
CA PRO A 118 -24.00 -30.62 28.13
C PRO A 118 -24.99 -29.46 28.39
N ALA A 119 -24.65 -28.25 27.98
CA ALA A 119 -25.47 -27.06 28.09
C ALA A 119 -25.39 -26.18 26.82
N ASP A 120 -24.83 -26.71 25.73
CA ASP A 120 -24.58 -26.01 24.46
C ASP A 120 -25.18 -26.82 23.31
N ASP A 121 -26.40 -26.43 22.89
CA ASP A 121 -27.19 -27.12 21.87
C ASP A 121 -26.56 -27.06 20.46
N GLU A 122 -25.55 -26.23 20.25
CA GLU A 122 -24.82 -26.12 19.00
C GLU A 122 -23.55 -26.99 18.97
N LYS A 123 -23.08 -27.49 20.12
CA LYS A 123 -21.83 -28.26 20.23
C LYS A 123 -21.90 -29.40 21.23
N SER A 124 -21.67 -30.62 20.74
CA SER A 124 -21.39 -31.80 21.60
C SER A 124 -19.93 -31.89 22.09
N SER A 125 -19.09 -30.92 21.70
CA SER A 125 -17.68 -30.88 22.08
C SER A 125 -17.10 -29.46 22.08
N PRO A 126 -16.13 -29.14 22.95
CA PRO A 126 -15.70 -27.75 23.17
C PRO A 126 -15.16 -27.03 21.93
N GLY A 127 -14.64 -27.74 20.93
CA GLY A 127 -13.99 -27.08 19.80
C GLY A 127 -12.77 -26.25 20.23
N ILE A 128 -12.51 -25.13 19.53
CA ILE A 128 -11.37 -24.24 19.76
C ILE A 128 -11.72 -23.23 20.85
N CYS A 129 -12.87 -22.57 20.72
CA CYS A 129 -13.34 -21.51 21.61
C CYS A 129 -13.98 -22.02 22.91
N GLY A 130 -14.13 -23.35 23.05
CA GLY A 130 -14.86 -23.95 24.17
C GLY A 130 -16.37 -24.07 23.91
N CYS A 131 -17.07 -24.60 24.91
CA CYS A 131 -18.54 -24.66 24.91
C CYS A 131 -19.14 -23.26 25.07
N GLY A 132 -20.27 -23.01 24.42
CA GLY A 132 -21.07 -21.78 24.46
C GLY A 132 -20.53 -20.65 23.59
N ILE A 133 -19.46 -20.89 22.83
CA ILE A 133 -18.84 -19.91 21.93
C ILE A 133 -18.59 -20.57 20.58
N ALA A 134 -19.19 -20.07 19.51
CA ALA A 134 -18.99 -20.61 18.17
C ALA A 134 -17.52 -20.51 17.72
N ASP A 135 -17.02 -21.55 17.05
CA ASP A 135 -15.69 -21.56 16.41
C ASP A 135 -15.74 -20.83 15.05
N THR A 136 -16.30 -19.61 15.05
CA THR A 136 -16.42 -18.77 13.86
C THR A 136 -15.05 -18.20 13.51
N ASP A 137 -14.76 -18.11 12.22
CA ASP A 137 -13.60 -17.44 11.63
C ASP A 137 -14.17 -16.43 10.62
N SER A 138 -14.32 -15.19 11.05
CA SER A 138 -15.09 -14.16 10.37
C SER A 138 -14.40 -13.65 9.10
N ASP A 139 -13.07 -13.58 9.09
CA ASP A 139 -12.27 -13.10 7.97
C ASP A 139 -11.66 -14.23 7.11
N ASN A 140 -11.75 -15.48 7.58
CA ASN A 140 -11.27 -16.71 6.93
C ASN A 140 -9.74 -16.81 6.85
N ASP A 141 -9.03 -16.29 7.86
CA ASP A 141 -7.57 -16.38 7.96
C ASP A 141 -7.06 -17.71 8.54
N GLY A 142 -7.98 -18.51 9.09
CA GLY A 142 -7.72 -19.81 9.70
C GLY A 142 -7.66 -19.78 11.23
N THR A 143 -7.83 -18.63 11.86
CA THR A 143 -7.89 -18.43 13.31
C THR A 143 -9.33 -18.11 13.71
N SER A 144 -9.87 -18.82 14.71
CA SER A 144 -11.22 -18.51 15.18
C SER A 144 -11.24 -17.18 15.91
N ASP A 145 -12.35 -16.43 15.79
CA ASP A 145 -12.56 -15.09 16.34
C ASP A 145 -12.24 -14.98 17.85
N CYS A 146 -12.37 -16.08 18.60
CA CYS A 146 -12.08 -16.14 20.03
C CYS A 146 -10.58 -16.12 20.37
N ASP A 147 -9.74 -16.59 19.45
CA ASP A 147 -8.29 -16.67 19.56
C ASP A 147 -7.58 -15.65 18.65
N ASP A 148 -8.35 -14.87 17.88
CA ASP A 148 -7.87 -13.84 16.97
C ASP A 148 -7.96 -12.43 17.60
N ALA A 149 -6.84 -11.69 17.58
CA ALA A 149 -6.82 -10.29 18.03
C ALA A 149 -7.39 -9.32 16.97
N CYS A 150 -7.57 -9.78 15.74
CA CYS A 150 -8.00 -9.04 14.57
C CYS A 150 -9.06 -9.81 13.74
N PRO A 151 -10.20 -10.21 14.34
CA PRO A 151 -11.20 -11.12 13.72
C PRO A 151 -11.88 -10.64 12.44
N ASP A 152 -11.57 -9.42 11.98
CA ASP A 152 -12.13 -8.82 10.75
C ASP A 152 -11.02 -8.53 9.70
N ASP A 153 -9.76 -8.92 9.94
CA ASP A 153 -8.59 -8.62 9.11
C ASP A 153 -7.76 -9.86 8.79
N GLY A 154 -8.14 -10.56 7.70
CA GLY A 154 -7.52 -11.85 7.39
C GLY A 154 -6.08 -11.81 6.88
N ASP A 155 -5.43 -10.65 6.90
CA ASP A 155 -3.98 -10.54 6.71
C ASP A 155 -3.22 -10.59 8.07
N LYS A 156 -3.92 -10.57 9.21
CA LYS A 156 -3.33 -10.51 10.56
C LYS A 156 -4.13 -11.25 11.62
N ILE A 157 -3.44 -12.09 12.40
CA ILE A 157 -3.94 -12.69 13.66
C ILE A 157 -3.58 -11.86 14.91
N GLU A 158 -2.56 -11.01 14.81
CA GLU A 158 -2.09 -10.13 15.87
C GLU A 158 -2.19 -8.68 15.41
N ALA A 159 -2.73 -7.80 16.25
CA ALA A 159 -2.89 -6.39 15.90
C ALA A 159 -1.56 -5.67 15.58
N GLY A 160 -0.43 -6.13 16.11
CA GLY A 160 0.85 -5.48 15.88
C GLY A 160 0.87 -4.04 16.42
N ILE A 161 1.71 -3.19 15.83
CA ILE A 161 1.90 -1.79 16.27
C ILE A 161 0.91 -0.88 15.54
N CYS A 162 0.67 -1.14 14.25
CA CYS A 162 -0.26 -0.38 13.43
C CYS A 162 -1.74 -0.74 13.67
N GLY A 163 -2.01 -1.79 14.45
CA GLY A 163 -3.35 -2.32 14.65
C GLY A 163 -3.81 -3.24 13.52
N CYS A 164 -5.07 -3.68 13.61
CA CYS A 164 -5.73 -4.44 12.56
C CYS A 164 -6.07 -3.54 11.36
N GLY A 165 -6.08 -4.11 10.16
CA GLY A 165 -6.40 -3.48 8.87
C GLY A 165 -5.27 -2.66 8.27
N VAL A 166 -4.11 -2.59 8.93
CA VAL A 166 -2.95 -1.80 8.48
C VAL A 166 -1.67 -2.62 8.67
N ALA A 167 -0.97 -2.97 7.58
CA ALA A 167 0.27 -3.74 7.63
C ALA A 167 1.36 -3.06 8.47
N ASP A 168 2.08 -3.84 9.29
CA ASP A 168 3.29 -3.39 9.99
C ASP A 168 4.51 -3.41 9.04
N THR A 169 4.42 -2.59 7.98
CA THR A 169 5.48 -2.42 6.98
C THR A 169 6.37 -1.24 7.36
N ASP A 170 7.67 -1.38 7.13
CA ASP A 170 8.67 -0.31 7.12
C ASP A 170 9.22 -0.25 5.70
N SER A 171 8.72 0.70 4.90
CA SER A 171 8.94 0.73 3.45
C SER A 171 10.34 1.22 3.06
N ASP A 172 11.04 1.94 3.93
CA ASP A 172 12.37 2.50 3.68
C ASP A 172 13.47 1.99 4.62
N ASP A 173 13.13 1.04 5.49
CA ASP A 173 14.01 0.35 6.44
C ASP A 173 14.68 1.30 7.46
N ASP A 174 14.01 2.39 7.87
CA ASP A 174 14.52 3.36 8.85
C ASP A 174 14.27 2.93 10.32
N GLY A 175 13.44 1.91 10.51
CA GLY A 175 13.05 1.34 11.80
C GLY A 175 11.73 1.88 12.37
N VAL A 176 11.08 2.83 11.70
CA VAL A 176 9.75 3.35 12.02
C VAL A 176 8.75 2.79 11.01
N LEU A 177 7.72 2.11 11.50
CA LEU A 177 6.68 1.56 10.62
C LEU A 177 5.91 2.68 9.91
N ASP A 178 5.49 2.43 8.67
CA ASP A 178 4.80 3.37 7.79
C ASP A 178 3.60 4.07 8.45
N CYS A 179 2.89 3.37 9.34
CA CYS A 179 1.73 3.92 10.06
C CYS A 179 2.09 4.98 11.11
N ASN A 180 3.33 4.97 11.58
CA ASN A 180 3.90 5.90 12.56
C ASN A 180 4.97 6.81 11.93
N ASP A 181 5.23 6.67 10.64
CA ASP A 181 6.22 7.43 9.91
C ASP A 181 5.55 8.57 9.11
N ASP A 182 6.01 9.79 9.34
CA ASP A 182 5.57 10.96 8.60
C ASP A 182 6.17 11.03 7.18
N CYS A 183 7.23 10.27 6.94
CA CYS A 183 8.05 10.16 5.74
C CYS A 183 8.35 8.69 5.34
N PRO A 184 7.34 7.83 5.10
CA PRO A 184 7.45 6.37 4.93
C PRO A 184 8.20 5.88 3.68
N ASN A 185 8.94 6.74 2.99
CA ASN A 185 9.75 6.38 1.82
C ASN A 185 11.11 7.10 1.83
N ASP A 186 11.48 7.75 2.94
CA ASP A 186 12.75 8.44 3.16
C ASP A 186 13.45 7.87 4.40
N GLY A 187 14.26 6.83 4.22
CA GLY A 187 14.95 6.18 5.33
C GLY A 187 16.06 7.00 6.02
N THR A 188 16.13 8.30 5.73
CA THR A 188 16.95 9.26 6.48
C THR A 188 16.15 10.11 7.46
N LYS A 189 14.81 10.04 7.41
CA LYS A 189 13.90 10.83 8.24
C LYS A 189 12.58 10.10 8.49
N SER A 190 12.20 10.03 9.75
CA SER A 190 10.84 9.63 10.17
C SER A 190 9.92 10.82 10.51
N GLU A 191 10.45 12.04 10.58
CA GLU A 191 9.68 13.28 10.76
C GLU A 191 9.89 14.20 9.55
N LYS A 192 8.80 14.82 9.07
CA LYS A 192 8.85 15.73 7.90
C LYS A 192 9.83 16.90 8.04
N GLY A 193 10.04 17.42 9.24
CA GLY A 193 10.83 18.64 9.44
C GLY A 193 10.28 19.85 8.65
N VAL A 194 11.14 20.82 8.35
CA VAL A 194 10.78 22.04 7.59
C VAL A 194 10.89 21.78 6.09
N CYS A 195 11.90 21.02 5.68
CA CYS A 195 12.16 20.70 4.28
C CYS A 195 11.25 19.59 3.71
N GLY A 196 10.42 18.96 4.54
CA GLY A 196 9.68 17.76 4.16
C GLY A 196 10.57 16.53 4.04
N CYS A 197 10.01 15.47 3.45
CA CYS A 197 10.71 14.23 3.17
C CYS A 197 11.61 14.35 1.92
N GLY A 198 12.69 13.59 1.89
CA GLY A 198 13.67 13.48 0.79
C GLY A 198 14.70 14.61 0.72
N THR A 199 14.61 15.62 1.59
CA THR A 199 15.54 16.75 1.65
C THR A 199 15.96 16.98 3.09
N PRO A 200 17.25 16.81 3.48
CA PRO A 200 17.66 16.96 4.87
C PRO A 200 17.50 18.41 5.36
N ASP A 201 17.10 18.59 6.62
CA ASP A 201 17.05 19.91 7.29
C ASP A 201 18.47 20.34 7.72
N LEU A 202 19.36 20.47 6.74
CA LEU A 202 20.70 21.02 6.95
C LEU A 202 20.60 22.53 7.12
N ASP A 203 21.38 23.07 8.04
CA ASP A 203 21.53 24.51 8.28
C ASP A 203 23.03 24.81 8.16
N SER A 204 23.43 25.21 6.95
CA SER A 204 24.83 25.32 6.55
C SER A 204 25.55 26.48 7.22
N ASP A 205 24.85 27.58 7.51
CA ASP A 205 25.42 28.77 8.16
C ASP A 205 25.05 28.93 9.64
N LYS A 206 24.13 28.10 10.14
CA LYS A 206 23.71 27.99 11.54
C LYS A 206 22.90 29.20 12.03
N ASP A 207 22.12 29.80 11.13
CA ASP A 207 21.22 30.90 11.49
C ASP A 207 19.87 30.45 12.08
N GLY A 208 19.61 29.15 12.06
CA GLY A 208 18.38 28.52 12.53
C GLY A 208 17.35 28.23 11.43
N THR A 209 17.64 28.63 10.19
CA THR A 209 16.80 28.36 9.00
C THR A 209 17.47 27.29 8.16
N PRO A 210 16.81 26.13 7.94
CA PRO A 210 17.40 25.10 7.11
C PRO A 210 17.53 25.56 5.66
N ASP A 211 18.57 25.10 4.97
CA ASP A 211 19.01 25.48 3.62
C ASP A 211 17.88 25.44 2.57
N CYS A 212 16.91 24.54 2.73
CA CYS A 212 15.76 24.42 1.82
C CYS A 212 14.76 25.61 1.94
N ALA A 213 14.75 26.26 3.10
CA ALA A 213 13.92 27.41 3.43
C ALA A 213 14.72 28.72 3.46
N ASP A 214 16.04 28.63 3.23
CA ASP A 214 16.95 29.76 3.23
C ASP A 214 17.38 30.13 1.80
N LEU A 215 17.00 31.34 1.37
CA LEU A 215 17.40 31.89 0.07
C LEU A 215 18.87 32.38 0.05
N CYS A 216 19.52 32.36 1.20
CA CYS A 216 20.87 32.81 1.50
C CYS A 216 21.63 31.81 2.40
N SER A 217 21.51 30.50 2.16
CA SER A 217 22.06 29.37 2.94
C SER A 217 23.55 29.33 3.32
N ALA A 218 24.32 30.39 3.04
CA ALA A 218 25.70 30.55 3.49
C ALA A 218 25.95 31.88 4.22
N ASP A 219 24.91 32.69 4.44
CA ASP A 219 24.97 33.99 5.12
C ASP A 219 24.20 33.94 6.45
N PRO A 220 24.89 33.76 7.58
CA PRO A 220 24.25 33.54 8.89
C PRO A 220 23.49 34.76 9.44
N ASN A 221 23.46 35.88 8.71
CA ASN A 221 22.75 37.09 9.10
C ASN A 221 21.49 37.32 8.28
N LYS A 222 21.22 36.51 7.25
CA LYS A 222 20.10 36.72 6.33
C LYS A 222 19.53 35.40 5.82
N THR A 223 18.22 35.26 5.94
CA THR A 223 17.44 34.17 5.33
C THR A 223 16.85 34.54 3.97
N GLU A 224 16.85 35.84 3.63
CA GLU A 224 16.39 36.35 2.34
C GLU A 224 17.42 37.32 1.72
N PRO A 225 17.64 37.27 0.38
CA PRO A 225 18.50 38.21 -0.32
C PRO A 225 18.05 39.64 -0.08
N GLY A 226 18.87 40.37 0.67
CA GLY A 226 18.69 41.80 0.89
C GLY A 226 18.88 42.63 -0.38
N THR A 227 18.97 43.94 -0.22
CA THR A 227 19.19 44.86 -1.37
C THR A 227 20.52 44.56 -2.07
N CYS A 228 21.51 44.09 -1.32
CA CYS A 228 22.84 43.75 -1.82
C CYS A 228 23.06 42.24 -2.01
N GLY A 229 21.98 41.45 -2.00
CA GLY A 229 22.04 39.98 -2.03
C GLY A 229 22.50 39.39 -0.69
N CYS A 230 22.95 38.14 -0.75
CA CYS A 230 23.52 37.40 0.38
C CYS A 230 25.02 37.74 0.58
N GLY A 231 25.50 37.71 1.81
CA GLY A 231 26.90 37.91 2.21
C GLY A 231 27.35 39.37 2.34
N ASN A 232 26.43 40.34 2.19
CA ASN A 232 26.72 41.77 2.24
C ASN A 232 25.79 42.50 3.22
N GLU A 233 26.29 43.43 4.03
CA GLU A 233 25.43 44.27 4.85
C GLU A 233 24.62 45.27 3.99
N ASP A 234 23.30 45.34 4.20
CA ASP A 234 22.44 46.32 3.52
C ASP A 234 22.58 47.76 4.08
N SER A 235 23.36 47.90 5.17
CA SER A 235 23.56 49.15 5.91
C SER A 235 24.41 50.19 5.16
N ALA A 236 25.13 49.78 4.12
CA ALA A 236 25.91 50.65 3.25
C ALA A 236 25.57 50.28 1.80
N GLY A 237 24.89 51.19 1.09
CA GLY A 237 24.37 50.95 -0.25
C GLY A 237 25.32 50.13 -1.13
N CYS A 238 24.76 49.14 -1.82
CA CYS A 238 25.51 48.12 -2.53
C CYS A 238 26.59 48.76 -3.40
N ALA A 239 27.85 48.52 -3.08
CA ALA A 239 28.98 49.05 -3.80
C ALA A 239 29.00 48.41 -5.20
N CYS A 240 28.34 49.05 -6.16
CA CYS A 240 28.50 48.75 -7.56
C CYS A 240 29.80 49.42 -8.04
N ASP A 241 30.86 48.64 -8.18
CA ASP A 241 32.07 49.11 -8.86
C ASP A 241 31.70 49.55 -10.28
N THR A 242 32.19 50.73 -10.65
CA THR A 242 31.81 51.43 -11.87
C THR A 242 32.25 50.66 -13.12
N ILE A 243 31.28 50.15 -13.88
CA ILE A 243 31.51 49.68 -15.25
C ILE A 243 31.77 50.90 -16.14
N SER A 244 33.04 51.12 -16.52
CA SER A 244 33.39 52.11 -17.53
C SER A 244 33.04 51.54 -18.91
N ILE A 245 31.85 51.84 -19.42
CA ILE A 245 31.45 51.46 -20.78
C ILE A 245 32.19 52.41 -21.76
N PRO A 246 33.01 51.91 -22.71
CA PRO A 246 33.70 52.73 -23.69
C PRO A 246 32.73 53.17 -24.81
N VAL A 247 31.68 53.91 -24.47
CA VAL A 247 30.62 54.40 -25.38
C VAL A 247 31.22 55.15 -26.58
N GLU A 248 32.33 55.83 -26.38
CA GLU A 248 33.03 56.59 -27.42
C GLU A 248 33.66 55.70 -28.49
N GLN A 249 34.24 54.56 -28.10
CA GLN A 249 34.80 53.58 -29.05
C GLN A 249 33.69 52.87 -29.84
N LEU A 250 32.59 52.52 -29.16
CA LEU A 250 31.42 51.91 -29.80
C LEU A 250 30.76 52.87 -30.82
N THR A 251 30.69 54.15 -30.48
CA THR A 251 30.14 55.19 -31.35
C THR A 251 30.95 55.34 -32.66
N GLU A 252 32.28 55.32 -32.58
CA GLU A 252 33.12 55.39 -33.78
C GLU A 252 33.08 54.12 -34.62
N ALA A 253 33.04 52.94 -33.98
CA ALA A 253 32.88 51.66 -34.68
C ALA A 253 31.58 51.63 -35.52
N VAL A 254 30.45 52.05 -34.95
CA VAL A 254 29.14 52.10 -35.65
C VAL A 254 29.18 53.07 -36.85
N LYS A 255 29.79 54.24 -36.70
CA LYS A 255 29.96 55.19 -37.82
C LYS A 255 30.83 54.60 -38.94
N TYR A 256 31.93 53.96 -38.59
CA TYR A 256 32.85 53.34 -39.53
C TYR A 256 32.18 52.21 -40.33
N MET A 257 31.45 51.34 -39.64
CA MET A 257 30.78 50.21 -40.26
C MET A 257 29.63 50.66 -41.18
N SER A 258 28.89 51.72 -40.83
CA SER A 258 27.86 52.29 -41.73
C SER A 258 28.46 52.88 -43.02
N ARG A 259 29.60 53.60 -42.92
CA ARG A 259 30.33 54.11 -44.09
C ARG A 259 30.81 52.97 -44.99
N THR A 260 31.35 51.92 -44.38
CA THR A 260 31.84 50.74 -45.10
C THR A 260 30.69 50.00 -45.79
N SER A 261 29.55 49.79 -45.14
CA SER A 261 28.38 49.16 -45.76
C SER A 261 27.81 49.96 -46.93
N ARG A 262 27.82 51.31 -46.86
CA ARG A 262 27.42 52.15 -47.99
C ARG A 262 28.33 51.95 -49.21
N ARG A 263 29.64 52.03 -49.01
CA ARG A 263 30.64 51.82 -50.09
C ARG A 263 30.50 50.44 -50.74
N LEU A 264 30.20 49.42 -49.95
CA LEU A 264 29.98 48.06 -50.45
C LEU A 264 28.72 47.93 -51.30
N LEU A 265 27.64 48.64 -50.93
CA LEU A 265 26.41 48.68 -51.72
C LEU A 265 26.57 49.46 -53.02
N ASP A 266 27.38 50.52 -53.02
CA ASP A 266 27.73 51.28 -54.24
C ASP A 266 28.51 50.40 -55.21
N TYR A 267 29.53 49.70 -54.71
CA TYR A 267 30.32 48.78 -55.53
C TYR A 267 29.51 47.58 -56.07
N ALA A 268 28.52 47.10 -55.31
CA ALA A 268 27.63 46.04 -55.76
C ALA A 268 26.66 46.49 -56.87
N LEU A 269 26.25 47.76 -56.85
CA LEU A 269 25.48 48.37 -57.93
C LEU A 269 26.33 48.53 -59.19
N ASP A 270 27.57 49.02 -59.06
CA ASP A 270 28.49 49.22 -60.19
C ASP A 270 28.85 47.90 -60.92
N LEU A 271 28.86 46.78 -60.18
CA LEU A 271 29.07 45.45 -60.73
C LEU A 271 27.81 44.82 -61.36
N GLY A 272 26.66 45.50 -61.31
CA GLY A 272 25.39 45.00 -61.83
C GLY A 272 24.77 43.86 -61.02
N VAL A 273 25.28 43.59 -59.81
CA VAL A 273 24.85 42.49 -58.92
C VAL A 273 23.63 42.88 -58.07
N LEU A 274 23.37 44.18 -57.92
CA LEU A 274 22.27 44.74 -57.14
C LEU A 274 21.50 45.74 -57.99
N SER A 275 20.16 45.70 -57.96
CA SER A 275 19.33 46.71 -58.63
C SER A 275 19.41 48.06 -57.91
N SER A 276 19.14 49.15 -58.64
CA SER A 276 19.09 50.49 -58.04
C SER A 276 18.05 50.58 -56.90
N ASP A 277 16.90 49.91 -57.07
CA ASP A 277 15.82 49.89 -56.08
C ASP A 277 16.21 49.12 -54.81
N ASP A 278 16.80 47.92 -54.96
CA ASP A 278 17.27 47.13 -53.82
C ASP A 278 18.40 47.83 -53.06
N ARG A 279 19.28 48.55 -53.77
CA ARG A 279 20.30 49.39 -53.14
C ARG A 279 19.66 50.45 -52.25
N GLN A 280 18.62 51.14 -52.71
CA GLN A 280 17.97 52.18 -51.92
C GLN A 280 17.29 51.62 -50.68
N VAL A 281 16.64 50.44 -50.80
CA VAL A 281 16.05 49.73 -49.65
C VAL A 281 17.12 49.38 -48.61
N LEU A 282 18.24 48.80 -49.04
CA LEU A 282 19.33 48.40 -48.15
C LEU A 282 20.02 49.61 -47.51
N LEU A 283 20.22 50.71 -48.26
CA LEU A 283 20.79 51.94 -47.72
C LEU A 283 19.88 52.60 -46.69
N LYS A 284 18.56 52.58 -46.91
CA LYS A 284 17.58 53.05 -45.92
C LYS A 284 17.70 52.24 -44.62
N GLN A 285 17.77 50.92 -44.72
CA GLN A 285 17.95 50.04 -43.56
C GLN A 285 19.27 50.31 -42.80
N VAL A 286 20.40 50.46 -43.52
CA VAL A 286 21.70 50.80 -42.90
C VAL A 286 21.65 52.13 -42.15
N ARG A 287 20.93 53.13 -42.70
CA ARG A 287 20.76 54.44 -42.05
C ARG A 287 19.89 54.34 -40.81
N THR A 288 18.76 53.62 -40.89
CA THR A 288 17.88 53.40 -39.74
C THR A 288 18.62 52.71 -38.60
N VAL A 289 19.33 51.60 -38.88
CA VAL A 289 20.14 50.89 -37.86
C VAL A 289 21.18 51.79 -37.23
N LYS A 290 21.94 52.53 -38.03
CA LYS A 290 22.94 53.47 -37.52
C LYS A 290 22.28 54.51 -36.61
N GLN A 291 21.16 55.08 -37.02
CA GLN A 291 20.50 56.15 -36.27
C GLN A 291 19.94 55.63 -34.94
N THR A 292 19.32 54.46 -34.93
CA THR A 292 18.83 53.79 -33.72
C THR A 292 19.98 53.47 -32.77
N ILE A 293 21.06 52.85 -33.25
CA ILE A 293 22.20 52.52 -32.37
C ILE A 293 22.85 53.79 -31.80
N LEU A 294 22.99 54.86 -32.59
CA LEU A 294 23.56 56.11 -32.10
C LEU A 294 22.63 56.87 -31.14
N SER A 295 21.31 56.81 -31.32
CA SER A 295 20.37 57.38 -30.34
C SER A 295 20.43 56.60 -29.02
N ASP A 296 20.52 55.28 -29.10
CA ASP A 296 20.58 54.41 -27.93
C ASP A 296 21.89 54.63 -27.17
N LEU A 297 23.03 54.68 -27.86
CA LEU A 297 24.34 55.00 -27.27
C LEU A 297 24.40 56.43 -26.68
N ALA A 298 23.65 57.39 -27.23
CA ALA A 298 23.56 58.74 -26.69
C ALA A 298 22.70 58.83 -25.43
N GLY A 299 21.74 57.91 -25.26
CA GLY A 299 20.94 57.76 -24.05
C GLY A 299 21.68 57.07 -22.90
N ILE A 300 22.83 56.47 -23.16
CA ILE A 300 23.69 55.89 -22.11
C ILE A 300 24.44 57.04 -21.42
N PRO A 301 24.26 57.25 -20.10
CA PRO A 301 24.97 58.28 -19.38
C PRO A 301 26.49 58.03 -19.45
N LYS A 302 27.23 59.00 -19.99
CA LYS A 302 28.70 59.01 -19.97
C LYS A 302 29.13 59.35 -18.54
N THR A 303 29.20 58.35 -17.66
CA THR A 303 29.73 58.36 -16.27
C THR A 303 29.91 59.75 -15.64
N THR A 304 29.15 60.16 -14.61
CA THR A 304 29.59 60.00 -13.20
C THR A 304 28.52 60.43 -12.16
N GLU A 305 27.22 60.37 -12.46
CA GLU A 305 26.18 60.84 -11.51
C GLU A 305 24.93 59.96 -11.43
N ALA A 306 25.09 58.63 -11.45
CA ALA A 306 23.94 57.73 -11.29
C ALA A 306 23.90 56.97 -9.95
N CYS A 307 24.99 56.96 -9.18
CA CYS A 307 25.06 56.22 -7.91
C CYS A 307 25.55 57.08 -6.73
N SER A 308 25.20 58.37 -6.69
CA SER A 308 25.53 59.24 -5.55
C SER A 308 24.32 59.85 -4.84
N ASN A 309 23.08 59.65 -5.32
CA ASN A 309 21.88 60.15 -4.65
C ASN A 309 20.93 59.00 -4.27
N ALA A 310 20.87 58.72 -2.97
CA ALA A 310 20.21 57.58 -2.34
C ALA A 310 18.66 57.56 -2.40
N GLU A 311 18.00 58.51 -3.08
CA GLU A 311 16.53 58.59 -3.09
C GLU A 311 15.84 58.09 -4.37
N PHE A 312 16.58 57.78 -5.45
CA PHE A 312 15.94 57.42 -6.74
C PHE A 312 16.33 56.02 -7.29
N VAL A 313 17.03 55.20 -6.52
CA VAL A 313 17.55 53.89 -6.99
C VAL A 313 16.59 52.73 -6.74
N LYS A 314 15.44 52.93 -6.08
CA LYS A 314 14.52 51.83 -5.73
C LYS A 314 13.71 51.19 -6.87
N SER A 315 13.78 51.66 -8.13
CA SER A 315 13.07 50.93 -9.21
C SER A 315 13.58 51.11 -10.64
N SER A 316 14.42 52.11 -10.93
CA SER A 316 14.60 52.55 -12.32
C SER A 316 15.90 52.13 -13.00
N CYS A 317 16.95 51.72 -12.27
CA CYS A 317 18.24 51.41 -12.90
C CYS A 317 18.30 50.04 -13.60
N THR A 318 17.49 49.05 -13.20
CA THR A 318 17.58 47.68 -13.75
C THR A 318 16.40 47.25 -14.62
N SER A 319 15.28 47.96 -14.65
CA SER A 319 14.09 47.54 -15.39
C SER A 319 13.91 48.32 -16.70
N GLN A 320 13.77 49.65 -16.65
CA GLN A 320 13.47 50.47 -17.82
C GLN A 320 14.66 50.61 -18.80
N SER A 321 15.88 50.77 -18.28
CA SER A 321 17.09 50.85 -19.14
C SER A 321 17.44 49.50 -19.78
N LEU A 322 17.19 48.39 -19.08
CA LEU A 322 17.40 47.01 -19.59
C LEU A 322 16.28 46.55 -20.53
N GLN A 323 15.02 46.97 -20.32
CA GLN A 323 13.93 46.71 -21.27
C GLN A 323 14.10 47.51 -22.56
N SER A 324 14.45 48.79 -22.49
CA SER A 324 14.74 49.60 -23.67
C SER A 324 15.91 49.05 -24.49
N THR A 325 16.98 48.61 -23.83
CA THR A 325 18.12 47.97 -24.52
C THR A 325 17.80 46.56 -25.03
N LYS A 326 16.94 45.78 -24.36
CA LYS A 326 16.44 44.48 -24.87
C LYS A 326 15.54 44.63 -26.11
N GLU A 327 14.70 45.65 -26.16
CA GLU A 327 13.89 45.97 -27.34
C GLU A 327 14.77 46.43 -28.52
N SER A 328 15.74 47.32 -28.27
CA SER A 328 16.71 47.76 -29.28
C SER A 328 17.60 46.62 -29.80
N THR A 329 18.07 45.71 -28.95
CA THR A 329 18.86 44.53 -29.38
C THR A 329 18.03 43.54 -30.18
N SER A 330 16.74 43.40 -29.88
CA SER A 330 15.78 42.61 -30.66
C SER A 330 15.60 43.19 -32.06
N ASP A 331 15.44 44.50 -32.19
CA ASP A 331 15.26 45.18 -33.48
C ASP A 331 16.53 45.21 -34.33
N VAL A 332 17.71 45.43 -33.73
CA VAL A 332 19.00 45.26 -34.43
C VAL A 332 19.19 43.81 -34.89
N THR A 333 18.74 42.82 -34.11
CA THR A 333 18.81 41.39 -34.49
C THR A 333 17.84 41.07 -35.62
N LYS A 334 16.63 41.65 -35.64
CA LYS A 334 15.68 41.54 -36.76
C LYS A 334 16.26 42.16 -38.03
N ILE A 335 16.87 43.35 -37.93
CA ILE A 335 17.46 44.02 -39.11
C ILE A 335 18.70 43.26 -39.61
N ALA A 336 19.56 42.75 -38.72
CA ALA A 336 20.69 41.89 -39.08
C ALA A 336 20.23 40.58 -39.77
N ARG A 337 19.11 40.00 -39.33
CA ARG A 337 18.47 38.85 -40.00
C ARG A 337 17.96 39.23 -41.39
N GLN A 338 17.32 40.40 -41.54
CA GLN A 338 16.80 40.90 -42.81
C GLN A 338 17.94 41.17 -43.81
N MET A 339 19.03 41.83 -43.39
CA MET A 339 20.23 42.02 -44.20
C MET A 339 20.86 40.67 -44.60
N LYS A 340 20.92 39.70 -43.68
CA LYS A 340 21.42 38.33 -43.98
C LYS A 340 20.51 37.61 -44.98
N HIS A 341 19.19 37.82 -44.92
CA HIS A 341 18.24 37.24 -45.86
C HIS A 341 18.38 37.86 -47.26
N THR A 342 18.48 39.18 -47.36
CA THR A 342 18.76 39.87 -48.64
C THR A 342 20.11 39.44 -49.21
N LEU A 343 21.14 39.27 -48.37
CA LEU A 343 22.43 38.74 -48.80
C LEU A 343 22.37 37.29 -49.31
N ARG A 344 21.49 36.45 -48.75
CA ARG A 344 21.25 35.09 -49.26
C ARG A 344 20.50 35.11 -50.58
N LYS A 345 19.54 36.03 -50.75
CA LYS A 345 18.86 36.26 -52.04
C LYS A 345 19.82 36.75 -53.11
N LEU A 346 20.78 37.62 -52.76
CA LEU A 346 21.84 38.04 -53.68
C LEU A 346 22.75 36.87 -54.09
N ARG A 347 23.08 35.97 -53.16
CA ARG A 347 23.80 34.73 -53.50
C ARG A 347 23.04 33.84 -54.49
N SER A 348 21.71 33.82 -54.43
CA SER A 348 20.89 32.98 -55.32
C SER A 348 20.58 33.64 -56.67
N VAL A 349 20.97 34.90 -56.90
CA VAL A 349 20.75 35.62 -58.16
C VAL A 349 22.05 35.74 -58.98
N VAL A 350 23.21 35.55 -58.35
CA VAL A 350 24.51 35.52 -59.04
C VAL A 350 24.82 34.09 -59.49
N ASP A 351 24.34 33.71 -60.68
CA ASP A 351 24.59 32.39 -61.30
C ASP A 351 25.96 32.30 -62.00
N ASP A 352 26.68 33.41 -62.20
CA ASP A 352 28.01 33.42 -62.84
C ASP A 352 29.15 33.24 -61.81
N ASP A 353 29.89 32.14 -61.92
CA ASP A 353 30.98 31.75 -61.00
C ASP A 353 32.15 32.76 -60.99
N VAL A 354 32.34 33.57 -62.05
CA VAL A 354 33.37 34.61 -62.12
C VAL A 354 32.96 35.85 -61.33
N GLN A 355 31.70 36.28 -61.46
CA GLN A 355 31.16 37.39 -60.67
C GLN A 355 31.08 37.03 -59.19
N TRP A 356 30.68 35.79 -58.88
CA TRP A 356 30.62 35.31 -57.51
C TRP A 356 32.02 35.26 -56.85
N ARG A 357 33.07 34.85 -57.57
CA ARG A 357 34.45 34.85 -57.03
C ARG A 357 34.92 36.25 -56.64
N ARG A 358 34.61 37.27 -57.46
CA ARG A 358 34.92 38.68 -57.15
C ARG A 358 34.09 39.20 -55.98
N PHE A 359 32.80 38.88 -55.93
CA PHE A 359 31.88 39.32 -54.89
C PHE A 359 32.07 38.58 -53.55
N ARG A 360 32.62 37.35 -53.55
CA ARG A 360 32.78 36.48 -52.37
C ARG A 360 33.58 37.13 -51.24
N VAL A 361 34.63 37.90 -51.57
CA VAL A 361 35.45 38.60 -50.58
C VAL A 361 34.62 39.69 -49.88
N TYR A 362 33.81 40.43 -50.65
CA TYR A 362 32.93 41.49 -50.16
C TYR A 362 31.76 40.95 -49.36
N TYR A 363 31.12 39.88 -49.84
CA TYR A 363 30.07 39.15 -49.12
C TYR A 363 30.55 38.66 -47.74
N LYS A 364 31.78 38.14 -47.66
CA LYS A 364 32.40 37.74 -46.39
C LYS A 364 32.63 38.93 -45.46
N ARG A 365 33.09 40.08 -45.99
CA ARG A 365 33.34 41.30 -45.21
C ARG A 365 32.05 41.94 -44.68
N LEU A 366 31.01 42.02 -45.50
CA LEU A 366 29.70 42.53 -45.07
C LEU A 366 29.05 41.60 -44.03
N ARG A 367 29.16 40.28 -44.20
CA ARG A 367 28.70 39.29 -43.21
C ARG A 367 29.53 39.30 -41.91
N ARG A 368 30.79 39.74 -41.96
CA ARG A 368 31.64 39.96 -40.77
C ARG A 368 31.17 41.21 -40.02
N ASN A 369 30.99 42.34 -40.70
CA ASN A 369 30.48 43.57 -40.10
C ASN A 369 29.10 43.36 -39.44
N VAL A 370 28.17 42.64 -40.09
CA VAL A 370 26.85 42.34 -39.49
C VAL A 370 26.97 41.45 -38.24
N ARG A 371 27.98 40.58 -38.16
CA ARG A 371 28.26 39.78 -36.96
C ARG A 371 28.86 40.64 -35.85
N GLU A 372 29.82 41.50 -36.18
CA GLU A 372 30.44 42.42 -35.23
C GLU A 372 29.41 43.40 -34.64
N TYR A 373 28.48 43.93 -35.45
CA TYR A 373 27.34 44.72 -34.96
C TYR A 373 26.50 43.96 -33.93
N ARG A 374 26.26 42.67 -34.18
CA ARG A 374 25.44 41.82 -33.31
C ARG A 374 26.19 41.42 -32.04
N SER A 375 27.49 41.19 -32.12
CA SER A 375 28.33 40.86 -30.97
C SER A 375 28.50 42.06 -30.04
N ALA A 376 28.83 43.24 -30.57
CA ALA A 376 28.94 44.47 -29.78
C ALA A 376 27.64 44.77 -29.00
N MET A 377 26.48 44.56 -29.63
CA MET A 377 25.18 44.76 -28.97
C MET A 377 24.81 43.67 -27.94
N LYS A 378 25.44 42.48 -27.98
CA LYS A 378 25.28 41.46 -26.93
C LYS A 378 26.13 41.72 -25.70
N GLU A 379 27.27 42.41 -25.87
CA GLU A 379 28.18 42.71 -24.76
C GLU A 379 27.71 43.90 -23.91
N ILE A 380 26.99 44.88 -24.50
CA ILE A 380 26.42 46.02 -23.77
C ILE A 380 25.51 45.60 -22.58
N PRO A 381 24.54 44.68 -22.74
CA PRO A 381 23.74 44.22 -21.60
C PRO A 381 24.52 43.30 -20.64
N ASN A 382 25.50 42.54 -21.10
CA ASN A 382 26.30 41.67 -20.23
C ASN A 382 27.28 42.46 -19.35
N ALA A 383 27.80 43.60 -19.84
CA ALA A 383 28.59 44.51 -19.04
C ALA A 383 27.75 45.18 -17.93
N ALA A 384 26.45 45.41 -18.16
CA ALA A 384 25.53 46.02 -17.18
C ALA A 384 24.95 45.03 -16.14
N VAL A 385 25.15 43.72 -16.32
CA VAL A 385 24.50 42.67 -15.50
C VAL A 385 25.49 41.95 -14.55
N SER A 386 26.79 42.22 -14.63
CA SER A 386 27.78 41.63 -13.73
C SER A 386 27.95 42.43 -12.44
N CYS A 387 26.98 42.31 -11.52
CA CYS A 387 27.28 42.44 -10.09
C CYS A 387 27.72 41.07 -9.59
N THR A 388 28.88 40.61 -10.03
CA THR A 388 29.54 39.41 -9.49
C THR A 388 31.00 39.75 -9.24
N SER A 389 31.49 39.23 -8.12
CA SER A 389 32.83 39.31 -7.55
C SER A 389 33.97 39.09 -8.56
N PRO A 390 35.23 39.41 -8.21
CA PRO A 390 36.27 39.76 -9.17
C PRO A 390 36.59 38.60 -10.12
N ILE A 391 36.23 38.76 -11.39
CA ILE A 391 36.85 37.99 -12.47
C ILE A 391 38.15 38.71 -12.82
N GLU A 392 39.26 38.29 -12.18
CA GLU A 392 40.57 38.46 -12.80
C GLU A 392 40.58 37.64 -14.09
N SER A 393 40.43 38.28 -15.25
CA SER A 393 40.96 37.77 -16.52
C SER A 393 41.04 38.85 -17.61
N PRO A 394 42.06 38.79 -18.48
CA PRO A 394 42.56 39.95 -19.22
C PRO A 394 41.77 40.17 -20.51
N LEU A 395 41.26 41.39 -20.70
CA LEU A 395 40.86 41.83 -22.04
C LEU A 395 42.12 41.98 -22.89
N HIS A 396 42.35 40.98 -23.73
CA HIS A 396 43.31 41.00 -24.81
C HIS A 396 43.05 42.25 -25.67
N THR A 397 44.08 43.08 -25.78
CA THR A 397 44.19 44.20 -26.72
C THR A 397 43.69 43.79 -28.11
N MET A 398 42.59 44.40 -28.57
CA MET A 398 42.23 44.39 -29.98
C MET A 398 43.28 45.19 -30.73
N ASP A 399 44.19 44.48 -31.40
CA ASP A 399 45.12 45.08 -32.35
C ASP A 399 44.35 45.58 -33.57
N LEU A 400 44.32 46.90 -33.72
CA LEU A 400 43.75 47.63 -34.84
C LEU A 400 44.89 47.98 -35.79
N SER A 401 45.27 47.02 -36.64
CA SER A 401 46.11 47.24 -37.82
C SER A 401 45.48 46.62 -39.07
#